data_AF-A0A3D4ZH42-F1
#
_entry.id   AF-A0A3D4ZH42-F1
#
_cell.length_a   1.000
_cell.length_b   1.000
_cell.length_c   1.000
_cell.angle_alpha   90.00
_cell.angle_beta   90.00
_cell.angle_gamma   90.00
#
_symmetry.space_group_name_H-M   'P 1'
#
loop_
_entity.id
_entity.type
_entity.pdbx_description
1 polymer ?
#
loop_
_entity_poly.entity_id
_entity_poly.type
_entity_poly.pdbx_seq_one_letter_code
_entity_poly.pdbx_strand_id
1 'polypeptide(L)'
;MKRDYHAQLRLLPTKLDIAFVPVDPRLGPFYSLGAKDLVERVKVKTLIPMHFWKDSSVCANLKAELKDTGVEVLQLTNEIQTWRNL
;
A
#
# COMPACT_ATOMS: atom_id res chain seq x y z
N MET A 1 -13.86 4.09 12.45
CA MET A 1 -12.70 3.57 11.71
C MET A 1 -12.77 3.84 10.20
N LYS A 2 -13.62 3.18 9.39
CA LYS A 2 -13.68 3.44 7.92
C LYS A 2 -13.98 4.90 7.56
N ARG A 3 -14.97 5.50 8.24
CA ARG A 3 -15.33 6.92 8.05
C ARG A 3 -14.15 7.85 8.31
N ASP A 4 -13.43 7.60 9.39
CA ASP A 4 -12.31 8.44 9.83
C ASP A 4 -11.12 8.27 8.88
N TYR A 5 -10.89 7.04 8.40
CA TYR A 5 -9.92 6.76 7.34
C TYR A 5 -10.24 7.51 6.04
N HIS A 6 -11.48 7.43 5.55
CA HIS A 6 -11.91 8.19 4.37
C HIS A 6 -11.80 9.71 4.58
N ALA A 7 -12.02 10.20 5.80
CA ALA A 7 -11.82 11.61 6.11
C ALA A 7 -10.34 12.01 5.97
N GLN A 8 -9.40 11.15 6.39
CA GLN A 8 -7.97 11.38 6.17
C GLN A 8 -7.59 11.33 4.69
N LEU A 9 -8.15 10.38 3.91
CA LEU A 9 -7.88 10.31 2.46
C LEU A 9 -8.29 11.58 1.71
N ARG A 10 -9.35 12.27 2.16
CA ARG A 10 -9.79 13.55 1.57
C ARG A 10 -8.85 14.72 1.84
N LEU A 11 -7.95 14.60 2.83
CA LEU A 11 -6.95 15.62 3.13
C LEU A 11 -5.69 15.46 2.26
N LEU A 12 -5.54 14.31 1.58
CA LEU A 12 -4.39 14.06 0.73
C LEU A 12 -4.49 14.87 -0.58
N PRO A 13 -3.34 15.21 -1.20
CA PRO A 13 -3.34 15.76 -2.55
C PRO A 13 -3.94 14.76 -3.54
N THR A 14 -4.38 15.27 -4.69
CA THR A 14 -4.99 14.44 -5.76
C THR A 14 -4.02 13.42 -6.36
N LYS A 15 -2.71 13.66 -6.23
CA LYS A 15 -1.64 12.79 -6.71
C LYS A 15 -0.55 12.63 -5.66
N LEU A 16 -0.07 11.40 -5.49
CA LEU A 16 1.10 11.04 -4.70
C LEU A 16 2.11 10.33 -5.60
N ASP A 17 3.38 10.77 -5.57
CA ASP A 17 4.44 10.04 -6.27
C ASP A 17 4.82 8.76 -5.52
N ILE A 18 4.81 8.78 -4.18
CA ILE A 18 5.11 7.62 -3.34
C ILE A 18 4.10 7.57 -2.18
N ALA A 19 3.59 6.38 -1.87
CA ALA A 19 2.78 6.13 -0.69
C ALA A 19 3.26 4.88 0.05
N PHE A 20 3.57 5.01 1.34
CA PHE A 20 3.83 3.87 2.22
C PHE A 20 2.53 3.45 2.89
N VAL A 21 2.12 2.19 2.73
CA VAL A 21 0.81 1.72 3.21
C VAL A 21 0.95 0.44 4.02
N PRO A 22 0.43 0.40 5.26
CA PRO A 22 0.39 -0.83 6.04
C PRO A 22 -0.43 -1.92 5.34
N VAL A 23 0.14 -3.11 5.25
CA VAL A 23 -0.53 -4.35 4.85
C VAL A 23 -0.25 -5.40 5.91
N ASP A 24 -1.25 -5.68 6.74
CA ASP A 24 -1.08 -6.55 7.91
C ASP A 24 -1.63 -7.97 7.62
N PRO A 25 -0.77 -9.00 7.46
CA PRO A 25 -1.19 -10.36 7.17
C PRO A 25 -2.15 -10.94 8.22
N ARG A 26 -2.08 -10.44 9.46
CA ARG A 26 -2.92 -10.92 10.57
C ARG A 26 -4.39 -10.56 10.38
N LEU A 27 -4.71 -9.62 9.49
CA LEU A 27 -6.08 -9.25 9.13
C LEU A 27 -6.71 -10.23 8.12
N GLY A 28 -5.98 -11.27 7.69
CA GLY A 28 -6.46 -12.28 6.75
C GLY A 28 -6.91 -11.63 5.43
N PRO A 29 -8.16 -11.85 4.97
CA PRO A 29 -8.63 -11.31 3.70
C PRO A 29 -8.71 -9.78 3.65
N PHE A 30 -8.60 -9.09 4.79
CA PHE A 30 -8.69 -7.63 4.87
C PHE A 30 -7.32 -6.94 4.86
N TYR A 31 -6.22 -7.68 4.73
CA TYR A 31 -4.85 -7.15 4.82
C TYR A 31 -4.57 -5.97 3.88
N SER A 32 -5.17 -5.95 2.68
CA SER A 32 -4.94 -4.95 1.63
C SER A 32 -6.00 -3.86 1.54
N LEU A 33 -7.05 -3.88 2.39
CA LEU A 33 -8.24 -3.07 2.20
C LEU A 33 -7.94 -1.56 2.17
N GLY A 34 -7.04 -1.09 3.03
CA GLY A 34 -6.61 0.31 3.05
C GLY A 34 -5.82 0.71 1.79
N ALA A 35 -4.89 -0.14 1.34
CA ALA A 35 -4.13 0.12 0.12
C ALA A 35 -5.03 0.23 -1.12
N LYS A 36 -6.04 -0.65 -1.22
CA LYS A 36 -7.01 -0.62 -2.32
C LYS A 36 -7.87 0.63 -2.28
N ASP A 37 -8.40 0.99 -1.12
CA ASP A 37 -9.24 2.20 -0.97
C ASP A 37 -8.44 3.50 -1.18
N LEU A 38 -7.14 3.51 -0.87
CA LEU A 38 -6.25 4.61 -1.24
C LEU A 38 -6.13 4.75 -2.75
N VAL A 39 -5.79 3.67 -3.47
CA VAL A 39 -5.56 3.70 -4.92
C VAL A 39 -6.83 3.97 -5.71
N GLU A 40 -8.00 3.58 -5.19
CA GLU A 40 -9.30 3.91 -5.78
C GLU A 40 -9.61 5.41 -5.76
N ARG A 41 -9.09 6.15 -4.76
CA ARG A 41 -9.46 7.56 -4.50
C ARG A 41 -8.37 8.56 -4.79
N VAL A 42 -7.10 8.16 -4.72
CA VAL A 42 -5.94 9.01 -4.85
C VAL A 42 -5.02 8.45 -5.93
N LYS A 43 -4.56 9.29 -6.85
CA LYS A 43 -3.63 8.85 -7.90
C LYS A 43 -2.25 8.60 -7.31
N VAL A 44 -1.92 7.35 -7.04
CA VAL A 44 -0.60 6.94 -6.55
C VAL A 44 0.25 6.45 -7.72
N LYS A 45 1.49 6.93 -7.83
CA LYS A 45 2.45 6.41 -8.82
C LYS A 45 3.12 5.13 -8.30
N THR A 46 3.74 5.20 -7.11
CA THR A 46 4.40 4.04 -6.49
C THR A 46 3.86 3.80 -5.09
N LEU A 47 3.42 2.58 -4.82
CA LEU A 47 2.93 2.13 -3.52
C LEU A 47 3.95 1.17 -2.90
N ILE A 48 4.40 1.49 -1.70
CA ILE A 48 5.35 0.69 -0.92
C ILE A 48 4.60 0.06 0.25
N PRO A 49 4.30 -1.25 0.19
CA PRO A 49 3.70 -1.95 1.32
C PRO A 49 4.65 -1.93 2.53
N MET A 50 4.12 -1.66 3.71
CA MET A 50 4.83 -1.76 4.99
C MET A 50 4.03 -2.60 5.99
N HIS A 51 4.58 -2.88 7.18
CA HIS A 51 3.88 -3.65 8.23
C HIS A 51 3.53 -5.11 7.84
N PHE A 52 4.17 -5.68 6.82
CA PHE A 52 3.98 -7.08 6.42
C PHE A 52 4.72 -8.10 7.32
N TRP A 53 5.44 -7.63 8.34
CA TRP A 53 6.25 -8.46 9.24
C TRP A 53 7.14 -9.45 8.46
N LYS A 54 6.97 -10.75 8.69
CA LYS A 54 7.76 -11.84 8.09
C LYS A 54 7.06 -12.49 6.90
N ASP A 55 5.88 -11.99 6.52
CA ASP A 55 5.08 -12.55 5.45
C ASP A 55 5.07 -11.60 4.26
N SER A 56 6.16 -11.64 3.49
CA SER A 56 6.28 -10.85 2.25
C SER A 56 5.33 -11.31 1.14
N SER A 57 4.61 -12.44 1.31
CA SER A 57 3.65 -12.91 0.31
C SER A 57 2.51 -11.91 0.10
N VAL A 58 2.12 -11.18 1.14
CA VAL A 58 1.08 -10.14 1.05
C VAL A 58 1.47 -9.00 0.11
N CYS A 59 2.76 -8.70 -0.05
CA CYS A 59 3.25 -7.71 -1.01
C CYS A 59 3.03 -8.17 -2.45
N ALA A 60 3.30 -9.46 -2.73
CA ALA A 60 3.06 -10.06 -4.04
C ALA A 60 1.56 -10.14 -4.36
N ASN A 61 0.75 -10.54 -3.37
CA ASN A 61 -0.70 -10.58 -3.51
C ASN A 61 -1.27 -9.17 -3.76
N LEU A 62 -0.83 -8.16 -3.01
CA LEU A 62 -1.24 -6.77 -3.23
C LEU A 62 -0.91 -6.30 -4.65
N LYS A 63 0.29 -6.62 -5.15
CA LYS A 63 0.69 -6.29 -6.52
C LYS A 63 -0.22 -6.94 -7.55
N ALA A 64 -0.61 -8.19 -7.35
CA ALA A 64 -1.55 -8.89 -8.23
C ALA A 64 -2.96 -8.28 -8.17
N GLU A 65 -3.43 -7.89 -6.98
CA GLU A 65 -4.73 -7.26 -6.77
C GLU A 65 -4.84 -5.87 -7.41
N LEU A 66 -3.73 -5.14 -7.53
CA LEU A 66 -3.69 -3.77 -8.06
C LEU A 66 -3.20 -3.68 -9.51
N LYS A 67 -2.95 -4.81 -10.19
CA LYS A 67 -2.36 -4.87 -11.53
C LYS A 67 -3.07 -4.01 -12.58
N ASP A 68 -4.39 -3.82 -12.45
CA ASP A 68 -5.22 -3.11 -13.42
C ASP A 68 -5.40 -1.61 -13.08
N THR A 69 -4.82 -1.14 -11.97
CA THR A 69 -4.98 0.25 -11.49
C THR A 69 -3.89 1.21 -11.99
N GLY A 70 -2.85 0.67 -12.64
CA GLY A 70 -1.71 1.44 -13.14
C GLY A 70 -0.73 1.94 -12.07
N VAL A 71 -0.94 1.60 -10.78
CA VAL A 71 0.02 1.86 -9.70
C VAL A 71 1.16 0.84 -9.73
N GLU A 72 2.38 1.32 -9.51
CA GLU A 72 3.52 0.44 -9.27
C GLU A 72 3.54 -0.01 -7.81
N VAL A 73 3.32 -1.30 -7.54
CA VAL A 73 3.49 -1.86 -6.20
C VAL A 73 4.89 -2.44 -6.07
N LEU A 74 5.67 -1.89 -5.13
CA LEU A 74 7.02 -2.36 -4.86
C LEU A 74 6.96 -3.68 -4.07
N GLN A 75 7.47 -4.75 -4.66
CA GLN A 75 7.51 -6.05 -4.00
C GLN A 75 8.75 -6.14 -3.11
N LEU A 76 8.55 -6.01 -1.81
CA LEU A 76 9.60 -6.20 -0.81
C LEU A 76 9.73 -7.68 -0.49
N THR A 77 10.95 -8.21 -0.61
CA THR A 77 11.26 -9.63 -0.37
C THR A 77 11.93 -9.88 0.99
N ASN A 78 12.43 -8.82 1.65
CA ASN A 78 13.17 -8.89 2.92
C ASN A 78 12.56 -7.94 3.98
N GLU A 79 12.73 -8.24 5.28
CA GLU A 79 12.08 -7.55 6.41
C GLU A 79 12.44 -6.06 6.55
N ILE A 80 13.68 -5.67 6.23
CA ILE A 80 14.16 -4.28 6.35
C ILE A 80 14.94 -3.93 5.09
N GLN A 81 14.48 -2.90 4.37
CA GLN A 81 15.27 -2.26 3.33
C GLN A 81 15.52 -0.80 3.74
N THR A 82 16.79 -0.43 3.88
CA THR A 82 17.20 0.97 4.02
C THR A 82 17.57 1.48 2.64
N TRP A 83 16.85 2.48 2.15
CA TRP A 83 17.16 3.15 0.89
C TRP A 83 17.88 4.46 1.20
N ARG A 84 19.13 4.60 0.75
CA ARG A 84 19.88 5.86 0.81
C ARG A 84 20.06 6.35 -0.62
N ASN A 85 19.56 7.54 -0.91
CA ASN A 85 19.98 8.27 -2.10
C ASN A 85 21.39 8.79 -1.83
N LEU A 86 22.38 8.27 -2.55
CA LEU A 86 23.71 8.87 -2.66
C LEU A 86 23.63 10.05 -3.64
#